data_AF-A0A8S3UIC5-F1
#
_entry.id   AF-A0A8S3UIC5-F1
#
_cell.length_a   1.000
_cell.length_b   1.000
_cell.length_c   1.000
_cell.angle_alpha   90.00
_cell.angle_beta   90.00
_cell.angle_gamma   90.00
#
_symmetry.space_group_name_H-M   'P 1'
#
loop_
_entity.id
_entity.type
_entity.pdbx_description
1 polymer ?
#
loop_
_entity_poly.entity_id
_entity_poly.type
_entity_poly.pdbx_seq_one_letter_code
_entity_poly.pdbx_strand_id
1 'polypeptide(L)'
;MTVMFTTFDRYVAICHPHHYVSVMTRKVAIILSVLPWVLSLASVSSPLLGWHIWERGCRCEYLLIFERGYYLTSSVITYSFSILTFIMYIFILKTAWRYYSRVKPVGGDTSCNHGTNKSKTMERDVRNAKVTGVVTLAFSVCWLPFMTFPFQKGIGMDQISDTGLTVMNWLVFLGMLNSIVNPFIYAWKRRDFSKECKRTFGCFKNQEDMSHTSVEF
;
A
#
# COMPACT_ATOMS: atom_id res chain seq x y z
N MET A 1 -0.08 -1.05 8.60
CA MET A 1 -0.68 -2.40 8.64
C MET A 1 -1.32 -2.80 7.31
N THR A 2 -2.21 -1.99 6.71
CA THR A 2 -2.89 -2.30 5.44
C THR A 2 -1.97 -2.75 4.29
N VAL A 3 -0.82 -2.10 4.15
CA VAL A 3 0.20 -2.45 3.13
C VAL A 3 0.73 -3.88 3.32
N MET A 4 0.90 -4.33 4.55
CA MET A 4 1.33 -5.70 4.85
C MET A 4 0.26 -6.72 4.46
N PHE A 5 -1.00 -6.47 4.84
CA PHE A 5 -2.11 -7.39 4.54
C PHE A 5 -2.42 -7.48 3.04
N THR A 6 -2.36 -6.36 2.32
CA THR A 6 -2.48 -6.35 0.86
C THR A 6 -1.29 -7.03 0.17
N THR A 7 -0.08 -6.92 0.73
CA THR A 7 1.09 -7.65 0.23
C THR A 7 0.97 -9.15 0.50
N PHE A 8 0.41 -9.55 1.64
CA PHE A 8 0.13 -10.94 1.96
C PHE A 8 -0.89 -11.57 0.99
N ASP A 9 -1.99 -10.88 0.66
CA ASP A 9 -2.93 -11.31 -0.39
C ASP A 9 -2.19 -11.60 -1.71
N ARG A 10 -1.36 -10.65 -2.17
CA ARG A 10 -0.58 -10.78 -3.40
C ARG A 10 0.43 -11.91 -3.32
N TYR A 11 1.07 -12.10 -2.16
CA TYR A 11 2.01 -13.18 -1.91
C TYR A 11 1.33 -14.54 -2.11
N VAL A 12 0.18 -14.78 -1.49
CA VAL A 12 -0.53 -16.06 -1.63
C VAL A 12 -1.00 -16.26 -3.08
N ALA A 13 -1.52 -15.21 -3.73
CA ALA A 13 -1.98 -15.29 -5.12
C ALA A 13 -0.88 -15.70 -6.12
N ILE A 14 0.33 -15.17 -5.94
CA ILE A 14 1.43 -15.34 -6.91
C ILE A 14 2.32 -16.52 -6.56
N CYS A 15 2.65 -16.69 -5.28
CA CYS A 15 3.52 -17.77 -4.82
C CYS A 15 2.78 -19.10 -4.68
N HIS A 16 1.47 -19.08 -4.38
CA HIS A 16 0.68 -20.29 -4.14
C HIS A 16 -0.70 -20.25 -4.85
N PRO A 17 -0.74 -20.14 -6.19
CA PRO A 17 -1.99 -19.93 -6.93
C PRO A 17 -3.03 -21.06 -6.76
N HIS A 18 -2.59 -22.31 -6.60
CA HIS A 18 -3.49 -23.44 -6.36
C HIS A 18 -4.14 -23.40 -4.97
N HIS A 19 -3.40 -22.92 -3.97
CA HIS A 19 -3.88 -22.77 -2.60
C HIS A 19 -4.63 -21.44 -2.39
N TYR A 20 -4.41 -20.45 -3.26
CA TYR A 20 -5.10 -19.16 -3.19
C TYR A 20 -6.61 -19.32 -3.35
N VAL A 21 -7.06 -20.19 -4.27
CA VAL A 21 -8.50 -20.41 -4.51
C VAL A 21 -9.20 -21.07 -3.31
N SER A 22 -8.49 -21.92 -2.56
CA SER A 22 -9.03 -22.54 -1.34
C SER A 22 -8.92 -21.64 -0.11
N VAL A 23 -7.88 -20.80 -0.02
CA VAL A 23 -7.67 -19.90 1.11
C VAL A 23 -8.51 -18.64 1.03
N MET A 24 -8.61 -18.01 -0.15
CA MET A 24 -9.26 -16.72 -0.32
C MET A 24 -10.78 -16.86 -0.38
N THR A 25 -11.38 -17.14 0.78
CA THR A 25 -12.83 -17.18 0.98
C THR A 25 -13.37 -15.79 1.31
N ARG A 26 -14.70 -15.60 1.19
CA ARG A 26 -15.37 -14.34 1.59
C ARG A 26 -15.04 -13.93 3.03
N LYS A 27 -14.94 -14.91 3.95
CA LYS A 27 -14.59 -14.66 5.35
C LYS A 27 -13.16 -14.11 5.47
N VAL A 28 -12.20 -14.72 4.77
CA VAL A 28 -10.81 -14.26 4.75
C VAL A 28 -10.69 -12.87 4.16
N ALA A 29 -11.39 -12.57 3.06
CA ALA A 29 -11.38 -11.22 2.46
C ALA A 29 -11.91 -10.14 3.42
N ILE A 30 -12.97 -10.44 4.19
CA ILE A 30 -13.49 -9.54 5.23
C ILE A 30 -12.43 -9.34 6.32
N ILE A 31 -11.79 -10.41 6.80
CA ILE A 31 -10.74 -10.32 7.82
C ILE A 31 -9.56 -9.47 7.33
N LEU A 32 -9.05 -9.73 6.12
CA LEU A 32 -7.95 -8.97 5.52
C LEU A 32 -8.28 -7.49 5.31
N SER A 33 -9.58 -7.15 5.24
CA SER A 33 -10.05 -5.77 5.10
C SER A 33 -10.27 -5.08 6.45
N VAL A 34 -10.93 -5.74 7.41
CA VAL A 34 -11.36 -5.15 8.70
C VAL A 34 -10.25 -5.18 9.74
N LEU A 35 -9.51 -6.28 9.84
CA LEU A 35 -8.49 -6.47 10.87
C LEU A 35 -7.42 -5.36 10.85
N PRO A 36 -6.89 -4.91 9.70
CA PRO A 36 -5.93 -3.82 9.66
C PRO A 36 -6.46 -2.51 10.23
N TRP A 37 -7.75 -2.19 10.01
CA TRP A 37 -8.37 -0.99 10.56
C TRP A 37 -8.49 -1.08 12.07
N VAL A 38 -8.98 -2.20 12.58
CA VAL A 38 -9.13 -2.42 14.04
C VAL A 38 -7.79 -2.31 14.74
N LEU A 39 -6.75 -2.99 14.21
CA LEU A 39 -5.41 -2.92 14.78
C LEU A 39 -4.81 -1.51 14.70
N SER A 40 -5.06 -0.77 13.61
CA SER A 40 -4.59 0.61 13.47
C SER A 40 -5.27 1.53 14.47
N LEU A 41 -6.59 1.44 14.63
CA LEU A 41 -7.34 2.24 15.60
C LEU A 41 -6.89 1.94 17.02
N ALA A 42 -6.72 0.67 17.39
CA ALA A 42 -6.22 0.29 18.70
C ALA A 42 -4.84 0.89 18.98
N SER A 43 -3.93 0.87 17.99
CA SER A 43 -2.59 1.45 18.13
C SER A 43 -2.59 2.97 18.28
N VAL A 44 -3.52 3.68 17.62
CA VAL A 44 -3.62 5.15 17.68
C VAL A 44 -4.42 5.61 18.90
N SER A 45 -5.39 4.83 19.38
CA SER A 45 -6.22 5.18 20.54
C SER A 45 -5.54 4.88 21.88
N SER A 46 -4.42 4.16 21.88
CA SER A 46 -3.71 3.78 23.12
C SER A 46 -3.36 4.98 24.04
N PRO A 47 -2.93 6.15 23.53
CA PRO A 47 -2.72 7.34 24.37
C PRO A 47 -3.98 7.89 25.05
N LEU A 48 -5.14 7.73 24.42
CA LEU A 48 -6.44 8.14 24.99
C LEU A 48 -6.83 7.29 26.19
N LEU A 49 -6.29 6.07 26.29
CA LEU A 49 -6.51 5.14 27.40
C LEU A 49 -5.56 5.36 28.58
N GLY A 50 -4.70 6.40 28.54
CA GLY A 50 -3.84 6.79 29.66
C GLY A 50 -2.35 6.85 29.37
N TRP A 51 -1.89 6.45 28.18
CA TRP A 51 -0.48 6.60 27.75
C TRP A 51 -0.19 7.98 27.16
N HIS A 52 -0.43 9.03 27.95
CA HIS A 52 -0.11 10.40 27.58
C HIS A 52 0.53 11.18 28.71
N ILE A 53 1.27 12.24 28.35
CA ILE A 53 1.91 13.15 29.29
C ILE A 53 1.57 14.61 28.93
N TRP A 54 0.50 14.85 28.18
CA TRP A 54 0.17 16.22 27.76
C TRP A 54 -0.25 17.09 28.95
N GLU A 55 0.33 18.28 29.06
CA GLU A 55 -0.12 19.34 29.98
C GLU A 55 -0.98 20.37 29.25
N ARG A 56 -1.89 21.05 29.96
CA ARG A 56 -2.73 22.10 29.36
C ARG A 56 -1.86 23.31 29.00
N GLY A 57 -1.76 23.63 27.70
CA GLY A 57 -1.02 24.79 27.20
C GLY A 57 0.21 24.47 26.34
N CYS A 58 0.56 23.20 26.15
CA CYS A 58 1.64 22.80 25.25
C CYS A 58 1.24 22.92 23.77
N ARG A 59 2.24 23.18 22.90
CA ARG A 59 2.08 23.08 21.44
C ARG A 59 1.69 21.65 21.06
N CYS A 60 0.78 21.49 20.09
CA CYS A 60 0.40 20.18 19.55
C CYS A 60 1.50 19.62 18.63
N GLU A 61 2.68 19.37 19.18
CA GLU A 61 3.79 18.74 18.48
C GLU A 61 3.83 17.25 18.78
N TYR A 62 3.92 16.42 17.74
CA TYR A 62 3.87 14.96 17.85
C TYR A 62 4.87 14.38 18.86
N LEU A 63 6.02 15.03 19.05
CA LEU A 63 7.09 14.61 19.95
C LEU A 63 6.91 15.10 21.40
N LEU A 64 5.87 15.85 21.75
CA LEU A 64 5.69 16.39 23.11
C LEU A 64 4.47 15.80 23.85
N ILE A 65 3.67 14.99 23.16
CA ILE A 65 2.33 14.60 23.63
C ILE A 65 2.33 13.22 24.30
N PHE A 66 3.16 12.30 23.84
CA PHE A 66 3.10 10.89 24.24
C PHE A 66 4.24 10.48 25.18
N GLU A 67 4.04 9.38 25.89
CA GLU A 67 5.07 8.77 26.72
C GLU A 67 6.15 8.06 25.86
N ARG A 68 7.40 8.00 26.35
CA ARG A 68 8.50 7.28 25.67
C ARG A 68 8.13 5.85 25.26
N GLY A 69 7.42 5.13 26.12
CA GLY A 69 6.95 3.77 25.85
C GLY A 69 6.00 3.66 24.66
N TYR A 70 5.18 4.69 24.40
CA TYR A 70 4.31 4.74 23.23
C TYR A 70 5.13 4.89 21.93
N TYR A 71 6.11 5.80 21.92
CA TYR A 71 6.97 5.98 20.74
C TYR A 71 7.80 4.72 20.44
N LEU A 72 8.33 4.06 21.47
CA LEU A 72 9.09 2.83 21.29
C LEU A 72 8.21 1.71 20.74
N THR A 73 7.07 1.46 21.37
CA THR A 73 6.11 0.43 20.94
C THR A 73 5.61 0.68 19.51
N SER A 74 5.17 1.89 19.20
CA SER A 74 4.67 2.26 17.86
C SER A 74 5.75 2.15 16.77
N SER A 75 6.99 2.54 17.09
CA SER A 75 8.13 2.41 16.17
C SER A 75 8.47 0.95 15.90
N VAL A 76 8.59 0.13 16.94
CA VAL A 76 8.91 -1.31 16.81
C VAL A 76 7.84 -2.04 15.99
N ILE A 77 6.57 -1.77 16.26
CA ILE A 77 5.45 -2.32 15.50
C ILE A 77 5.57 -1.94 14.02
N THR A 78 5.83 -0.66 13.74
CA THR A 78 5.88 -0.16 12.36
C THR A 78 7.08 -0.69 11.59
N TYR A 79 8.27 -0.74 12.21
CA TYR A 79 9.45 -1.36 11.60
C TYR A 79 9.23 -2.84 11.31
N SER A 80 8.66 -3.59 12.25
CA SER A 80 8.38 -5.02 12.09
C SER A 80 7.48 -5.29 10.88
N PHE A 81 6.37 -4.55 10.76
CA PHE A 81 5.48 -4.70 9.60
C PHE A 81 6.13 -4.26 8.28
N SER A 82 6.96 -3.22 8.30
CA SER A 82 7.67 -2.73 7.10
C SER A 82 8.70 -3.74 6.60
N ILE A 83 9.48 -4.34 7.51
CA ILE A 83 10.45 -5.40 7.20
C ILE A 83 9.75 -6.64 6.65
N LEU A 84 8.67 -7.10 7.31
CA LEU A 84 7.90 -8.25 6.82
C LEU A 84 7.33 -8.01 5.41
N THR A 85 6.82 -6.81 5.15
CA THR A 85 6.32 -6.41 3.83
C THR A 85 7.44 -6.45 2.79
N PHE A 86 8.61 -5.92 3.13
CA PHE A 86 9.79 -5.92 2.24
C PHE A 86 10.22 -7.35 1.91
N ILE A 87 10.30 -8.23 2.91
CA ILE A 87 10.63 -9.65 2.74
C ILE A 87 9.62 -10.34 1.82
N MET A 88 8.31 -10.22 2.11
CA MET A 88 7.27 -10.81 1.27
C MET A 88 7.36 -10.33 -0.17
N TYR A 89 7.67 -9.05 -0.38
CA TYR A 89 7.80 -8.49 -1.71
C TYR A 89 9.03 -9.00 -2.47
N ILE A 90 10.17 -9.20 -1.80
CA ILE A 90 11.34 -9.88 -2.39
C ILE A 90 10.95 -11.28 -2.86
N PHE A 91 10.19 -12.04 -2.06
CA PHE A 91 9.72 -13.37 -2.47
C PHE A 91 8.80 -13.30 -3.69
N ILE A 92 7.87 -12.35 -3.74
CA ILE A 92 6.99 -12.13 -4.90
C ILE A 92 7.83 -11.85 -6.16
N LEU A 93 8.80 -10.93 -6.07
CA LEU A 93 9.68 -10.60 -7.20
C LEU A 93 10.54 -11.78 -7.63
N LYS A 94 11.08 -12.57 -6.68
CA LYS A 94 11.87 -13.77 -6.97
C LYS A 94 11.04 -14.83 -7.68
N THR A 95 9.81 -15.06 -7.23
CA THR A 95 8.86 -15.99 -7.88
C THR A 95 8.48 -15.49 -9.27
N ALA A 96 8.17 -14.21 -9.40
CA ALA A 96 7.86 -13.57 -10.68
C ALA A 96 9.04 -13.65 -11.67
N TRP A 97 10.27 -13.39 -11.21
CA TRP A 97 11.47 -13.45 -12.05
C TRP A 97 11.76 -14.87 -12.52
N ARG A 98 11.67 -15.86 -11.62
CA ARG A 98 11.78 -17.29 -11.99
C ARG A 98 10.75 -17.69 -13.04
N TYR A 99 9.53 -17.20 -12.93
CA TYR A 99 8.48 -17.43 -13.93
C TYR A 99 8.84 -16.82 -15.28
N TYR A 100 9.21 -15.53 -15.34
CA TYR A 100 9.62 -14.89 -16.60
C TYR A 100 10.84 -15.57 -17.23
N SER A 101 11.82 -15.98 -16.43
CA SER A 101 13.00 -16.70 -16.92
C SER A 101 12.67 -18.09 -17.48
N ARG A 102 11.57 -18.72 -17.05
CA ARG A 102 11.11 -20.03 -17.57
C ARG A 102 10.13 -19.91 -18.74
N VAL A 103 9.48 -18.75 -18.90
CA VAL A 103 8.43 -18.51 -19.92
C VAL A 103 8.92 -17.67 -21.09
N LYS A 104 10.12 -17.05 -21.02
CA LYS A 104 10.77 -16.55 -22.24
C LYS A 104 10.95 -17.74 -23.20
N PRO A 105 10.34 -17.70 -24.40
CA PRO A 105 10.64 -18.70 -25.41
C PRO A 105 12.11 -18.49 -25.75
N VAL A 106 12.93 -19.53 -25.50
CA VAL A 106 14.15 -19.71 -26.28
C VAL A 106 13.69 -19.66 -27.73
N GLY A 107 14.24 -18.74 -28.53
CA GLY A 107 13.85 -18.61 -29.93
C GLY A 107 13.97 -19.96 -30.62
N GLY A 108 12.88 -20.41 -31.27
CA GLY A 108 12.85 -21.66 -32.02
C GLY A 108 11.57 -22.46 -31.80
N ASP A 109 10.69 -22.37 -32.80
CA ASP A 109 9.76 -23.39 -33.31
C ASP A 109 8.57 -23.94 -32.49
N THR A 110 7.40 -23.67 -33.08
CA THR A 110 6.26 -24.58 -33.38
C THR A 110 5.56 -25.37 -32.26
N SER A 111 4.23 -25.19 -32.20
CA SER A 111 3.21 -26.06 -31.57
C SER A 111 3.21 -26.08 -30.02
N CYS A 112 2.12 -25.91 -29.26
CA CYS A 112 0.69 -26.02 -29.48
C CYS A 112 -0.04 -24.93 -28.66
N ASN A 113 -1.13 -24.38 -29.20
CA ASN A 113 -1.84 -23.20 -28.68
C ASN A 113 -2.71 -23.44 -27.42
N HIS A 114 -2.36 -24.41 -26.56
CA HIS A 114 -3.26 -24.90 -25.49
C HIS A 114 -2.95 -24.38 -24.07
N GLY A 115 -1.93 -23.54 -23.88
CA GLY A 115 -1.56 -22.94 -22.58
C GLY A 115 -1.94 -21.47 -22.38
N THR A 116 -2.65 -20.86 -23.33
CA THR A 116 -2.60 -19.40 -23.54
C THR A 116 -3.33 -18.56 -22.50
N ASN A 117 -4.47 -19.01 -21.95
CA ASN A 117 -5.26 -18.19 -21.03
C ASN A 117 -4.68 -18.12 -19.62
N LYS A 118 -4.14 -19.23 -19.09
CA LYS A 118 -3.56 -19.29 -17.74
C LYS A 118 -2.22 -18.54 -17.66
N SER A 119 -1.40 -18.66 -18.72
CA SER A 119 -0.14 -17.91 -18.86
C SER A 119 -0.39 -16.39 -18.94
N LYS A 120 -1.35 -15.96 -19.78
CA LYS A 120 -1.74 -14.54 -19.90
C LYS A 120 -2.34 -13.96 -18.60
N THR A 121 -3.13 -14.76 -17.86
CA THR A 121 -3.70 -14.33 -16.57
C THR A 121 -2.61 -14.13 -15.52
N MET A 122 -1.67 -15.09 -15.42
CA MET A 122 -0.53 -14.99 -14.50
C MET A 122 0.40 -13.82 -14.86
N GLU A 123 0.69 -13.60 -16.14
CA GLU A 123 1.50 -12.46 -16.60
C GLU A 123 0.86 -11.12 -16.19
N ARG A 124 -0.46 -11.00 -16.34
CA ARG A 124 -1.24 -9.84 -15.89
C ARG A 124 -1.16 -9.67 -14.37
N ASP A 125 -1.28 -10.74 -13.60
CA ASP A 125 -1.21 -10.70 -12.14
C ASP A 125 0.17 -10.27 -11.66
N VAL A 126 1.24 -10.78 -12.28
CA VAL A 126 2.62 -10.36 -11.99
C VAL A 126 2.85 -8.90 -12.37
N ARG A 127 2.35 -8.44 -13.52
CA ARG A 127 2.47 -7.03 -13.91
C ARG A 127 1.77 -6.13 -12.90
N ASN A 128 0.56 -6.49 -12.48
CA ASN A 128 -0.21 -5.77 -11.47
C ASN A 128 0.53 -5.75 -10.12
N ALA A 129 1.11 -6.87 -9.71
CA ALA A 129 1.89 -6.98 -8.48
C ALA A 129 3.17 -6.13 -8.48
N LYS A 130 3.87 -6.05 -9.62
CA LYS A 130 5.02 -5.15 -9.78
C LYS A 130 4.62 -3.69 -9.56
N VAL A 131 3.44 -3.28 -10.02
CA VAL A 131 2.94 -1.91 -9.80
C VAL A 131 2.71 -1.65 -8.33
N THR A 132 1.84 -2.44 -7.72
CA THR A 132 1.45 -2.28 -6.32
C THR A 132 2.66 -2.37 -5.44
N GLY A 133 3.60 -3.23 -5.81
CA GLY A 133 4.87 -3.41 -5.18
C GLY A 133 5.84 -2.24 -5.24
N VAL A 134 5.99 -1.57 -6.39
CA VAL A 134 6.81 -0.34 -6.48
C VAL A 134 6.23 0.74 -5.56
N VAL A 135 4.90 0.89 -5.54
CA VAL A 135 4.22 1.85 -4.66
C VAL A 135 4.40 1.48 -3.20
N THR A 136 4.21 0.20 -2.86
CA THR A 136 4.40 -0.34 -1.51
C THR A 136 5.84 -0.19 -1.02
N LEU A 137 6.84 -0.47 -1.87
CA LEU A 137 8.24 -0.28 -1.53
C LEU A 137 8.59 1.19 -1.36
N ALA A 138 8.14 2.05 -2.27
CA ALA A 138 8.33 3.49 -2.16
C ALA A 138 7.70 4.01 -0.87
N PHE A 139 6.49 3.56 -0.51
CA PHE A 139 5.85 3.86 0.77
C PHE A 139 6.75 3.44 1.94
N SER A 140 7.16 2.17 2.01
CA SER A 140 8.00 1.70 3.11
C SER A 140 9.30 2.49 3.23
N VAL A 141 10.03 2.70 2.13
CA VAL A 141 11.31 3.43 2.13
C VAL A 141 11.13 4.90 2.51
N CYS A 142 10.06 5.56 2.06
CA CYS A 142 9.80 6.96 2.41
C CYS A 142 9.40 7.14 3.88
N TRP A 143 8.77 6.13 4.48
CA TRP A 143 8.36 6.18 5.88
C TRP A 143 9.46 5.76 6.86
N LEU A 144 10.47 4.99 6.44
CA LEU A 144 11.59 4.59 7.31
C LEU A 144 12.35 5.78 7.92
N PRO A 145 12.75 6.84 7.17
CA PRO A 145 13.41 8.00 7.73
C PRO A 145 12.59 8.69 8.82
N PHE A 146 11.27 8.82 8.63
CA PHE A 146 10.40 9.41 9.64
C PHE A 146 10.37 8.58 10.94
N MET A 147 10.39 7.26 10.84
CA MET A 147 10.33 6.36 12.00
C MET A 147 11.60 6.37 12.87
N THR A 148 12.68 7.02 12.42
CA THR A 148 13.91 7.14 13.21
C THR A 148 13.75 8.09 14.40
N PHE A 149 13.00 9.19 14.23
CA PHE A 149 12.74 10.20 15.27
C PHE A 149 11.94 9.66 16.47
N PRO A 150 10.77 9.01 16.31
CA PRO A 150 10.05 8.42 17.43
C PRO A 150 10.83 7.27 18.06
N PHE A 151 11.62 6.51 17.28
CA PHE A 151 12.47 5.46 17.84
C PHE A 151 13.57 6.03 18.75
N GLN A 152 14.27 7.08 18.29
CA GLN A 152 15.28 7.81 19.07
C GLN A 152 14.69 8.33 20.39
N LYS A 153 13.51 8.97 20.32
CA LYS A 153 12.79 9.43 21.50
C LYS A 153 12.39 8.27 22.44
N GLY A 154 11.96 7.14 21.88
CA GLY A 154 11.59 5.95 22.63
C GLY A 154 12.73 5.32 23.44
N ILE A 155 13.97 5.39 22.91
CA ILE A 155 15.18 4.91 23.60
C ILE A 155 15.84 5.98 24.50
N GLY A 156 15.23 7.16 24.64
CA GLY A 156 15.73 8.25 25.50
C GLY A 156 16.77 9.16 24.86
N MET A 157 16.92 9.12 23.53
CA MET A 157 17.72 10.10 22.78
C MET A 157 16.85 11.30 22.41
N ASP A 158 16.71 12.25 23.34
CA ASP A 158 15.79 13.38 23.23
C ASP A 158 16.40 14.64 22.54
N GLN A 159 17.64 14.54 22.04
CA GLN A 159 18.37 15.63 21.40
C GLN A 159 17.91 15.81 19.94
N ILE A 160 16.72 16.39 19.75
CA ILE A 160 16.20 16.73 18.42
C ILE A 160 16.43 18.23 18.21
N SER A 161 17.25 18.58 17.21
CA SER A 161 17.47 19.98 16.83
C SER A 161 16.24 20.56 16.13
N ASP A 162 16.10 21.89 16.13
CA ASP A 162 15.05 22.60 15.37
C ASP A 162 15.07 22.22 13.87
N THR A 163 16.27 22.00 13.33
CA THR A 163 16.47 21.47 11.98
C THR A 163 15.90 20.05 11.85
N GLY A 164 16.11 19.18 12.84
CA GLY A 164 15.56 17.82 12.87
C GLY A 164 14.03 17.78 12.90
N LEU A 165 13.40 18.68 13.67
CA LEU A 165 11.95 18.84 13.70
C LEU A 165 11.39 19.29 12.35
N THR A 166 12.07 20.24 11.70
CA THR A 166 11.69 20.72 10.36
C THR A 166 11.79 19.59 9.33
N VAL A 167 12.88 18.81 9.35
CA VAL A 167 13.06 17.64 8.49
C VAL A 167 11.96 16.60 8.74
N MET A 168 11.63 16.32 10.01
CA MET A 168 10.54 15.40 10.36
C MET A 168 9.21 15.83 9.73
N ASN A 169 8.85 17.11 9.85
CA ASN A 169 7.61 17.63 9.27
C ASN A 169 7.57 17.43 7.75
N TRP A 170 8.65 17.75 7.03
CA TRP A 170 8.74 17.50 5.58
C TRP A 170 8.68 16.02 5.21
N LEU A 171 9.27 15.13 6.02
CA LEU A 171 9.19 13.68 5.80
C LEU A 171 7.76 13.16 5.97
N VAL A 172 7.00 13.68 6.93
CA VAL A 172 5.56 13.35 7.07
C VAL A 172 4.79 13.79 5.84
N PHE A 173 5.02 15.01 5.34
CA PHE A 173 4.40 15.48 4.10
C PHE A 173 4.73 14.54 2.93
N LEU A 174 5.99 14.14 2.78
CA LEU A 174 6.42 13.23 1.73
C LEU A 174 5.75 11.85 1.86
N GLY A 175 5.59 11.35 3.09
CA GLY A 175 4.83 10.14 3.38
C GLY A 175 3.34 10.25 2.99
N MET A 176 2.74 11.42 3.19
CA MET A 176 1.34 11.70 2.82
C MET A 176 1.13 11.88 1.31
N LEU A 177 2.13 12.39 0.57
CA LEU A 177 2.05 12.51 -0.90
C LEU A 177 1.75 11.16 -1.57
N ASN A 178 2.16 10.04 -0.98
CA ASN A 178 1.86 8.70 -1.49
C ASN A 178 0.35 8.46 -1.67
N SER A 179 -0.49 8.97 -0.75
CA SER A 179 -1.96 8.86 -0.85
C SER A 179 -2.52 9.57 -2.07
N ILE A 180 -1.89 10.67 -2.51
CA ILE A 180 -2.26 11.41 -3.71
C ILE A 180 -1.91 10.61 -4.97
N VAL A 181 -0.75 9.93 -4.97
CA VAL A 181 -0.28 9.17 -6.14
C VAL A 181 -1.15 7.93 -6.40
N ASN A 182 -1.76 7.35 -5.37
CA ASN A 182 -2.54 6.11 -5.44
C ASN A 182 -3.68 6.14 -6.48
N PRO A 183 -4.65 7.08 -6.47
CA PRO A 183 -5.67 7.20 -7.52
C PRO A 183 -5.13 7.27 -8.95
N PHE A 184 -4.06 8.03 -9.19
CA PHE A 184 -3.46 8.16 -10.53
C PHE A 184 -2.84 6.85 -11.01
N ILE A 185 -2.19 6.11 -10.11
CA ILE A 185 -1.62 4.80 -10.43
C ILE A 185 -2.71 3.80 -10.78
N TYR A 186 -3.81 3.77 -10.02
CA TYR A 186 -4.93 2.87 -10.32
C TYR A 186 -5.65 3.27 -11.62
N ALA A 187 -5.88 4.56 -11.83
CA ALA A 187 -6.54 5.09 -13.03
C ALA A 187 -5.76 4.81 -14.31
N TRP A 188 -4.42 4.91 -14.27
CA TRP A 188 -3.61 4.73 -15.47
C TRP A 188 -3.27 3.26 -15.75
N LYS A 189 -3.18 2.42 -14.71
CA LYS A 189 -2.57 1.08 -14.84
C LYS A 189 -3.56 -0.09 -14.80
N ARG A 190 -4.73 0.07 -14.17
CA ARG A 190 -5.82 -0.91 -14.31
C ARG A 190 -6.67 -0.55 -15.52
N ARG A 191 -6.51 -1.33 -16.60
CA ARG A 191 -7.34 -1.19 -17.81
C ARG A 191 -8.83 -1.32 -17.50
N ASP A 192 -9.21 -2.16 -16.54
CA ASP A 192 -10.60 -2.32 -16.10
C ASP A 192 -11.07 -1.04 -15.39
N PHE A 193 -10.30 -0.50 -14.45
CA PHE A 193 -10.66 0.77 -13.80
C PHE A 193 -10.72 1.95 -14.78
N SER A 194 -9.79 2.04 -15.72
CA SER A 194 -9.80 3.08 -16.76
C SER A 194 -10.99 2.97 -17.71
N LYS A 195 -11.42 1.76 -18.07
CA LYS A 195 -12.62 1.52 -18.88
C LYS A 195 -13.88 1.94 -18.14
N GLU A 196 -13.98 1.59 -16.87
CA GLU A 196 -15.14 1.94 -16.04
C GLU A 196 -15.17 3.44 -15.79
N CYS A 197 -14.01 4.07 -15.56
CA CYS A 197 -13.87 5.52 -15.48
C CYS A 197 -14.30 6.20 -16.79
N LYS A 198 -13.85 5.70 -17.95
CA LYS A 198 -14.30 6.18 -19.27
C LYS A 198 -15.80 5.95 -19.51
N ARG A 199 -16.39 4.89 -18.96
CA ARG A 199 -17.83 4.62 -19.09
C ARG A 199 -18.64 5.61 -18.23
N THR A 200 -18.20 5.87 -17.01
CA THR A 200 -18.87 6.82 -16.10
C THR A 200 -18.72 8.27 -16.56
N PHE A 201 -17.50 8.68 -16.96
CA PHE A 201 -17.23 10.04 -17.45
C PHE A 201 -17.58 10.26 -18.93
N GLY A 202 -17.61 9.20 -19.74
CA GLY A 202 -18.01 9.26 -21.15
C GLY A 202 -19.53 9.39 -21.34
N CYS A 203 -20.35 8.93 -20.39
CA CYS A 203 -21.79 9.18 -20.41
C CYS A 203 -22.14 10.65 -20.13
N PHE A 204 -21.32 11.38 -19.36
CA PHE A 204 -21.52 12.83 -19.18
C PHE A 204 -21.37 13.60 -20.50
N LYS A 205 -20.48 13.14 -21.39
CA LYS A 205 -20.28 13.75 -22.69
C LYS A 205 -21.48 13.58 -23.64
N ASN A 206 -22.25 12.49 -23.48
CA ASN A 206 -23.46 12.25 -24.28
C ASN A 206 -24.73 12.90 -23.69
N GLN A 207 -24.69 13.35 -22.43
CA GLN A 207 -25.82 14.07 -21.81
C GLN A 207 -25.79 15.58 -22.12
N GLU A 208 -24.61 16.18 -22.30
CA GLU A 208 -24.49 17.56 -22.77
C GLU A 208 -24.97 17.70 -24.23
N ASP A 209 -24.66 16.74 -25.12
CA ASP A 209 -25.11 16.77 -26.52
C ASP A 209 -26.64 16.60 -26.67
N MET A 210 -27.32 15.87 -25.77
CA MET A 210 -28.79 15.78 -25.79
C MET A 210 -29.50 17.02 -25.21
N SER A 211 -28.82 17.81 -24.37
CA SER A 211 -29.38 19.06 -23.83
C SER A 211 -29.28 20.24 -24.82
N HIS A 212 -28.37 20.18 -25.81
CA HIS A 212 -28.26 21.19 -26.86
C HIS A 212 -29.11 20.90 -28.10
N THR A 213 -29.61 19.68 -28.29
CA THR A 213 -30.45 19.32 -29.46
C THR A 213 -31.96 19.49 -29.21
N SER A 214 -32.37 19.96 -28.03
CA SER A 214 -33.78 20.14 -27.65
C SER A 214 -34.26 21.60 -27.64
N VAL A 215 -33.47 22.54 -28.19
CA VAL A 215 -33.83 23.96 -28.34
C VAL A 215 -33.66 24.39 -29.81
N GLU A 216 -34.22 23.62 -30.74
CA GLU A 216 -34.52 24.10 -32.09
C GLU A 216 -35.88 23.54 -32.52
N PHE A 217 -36.95 24.21 -32.08
CA PHE A 217 -38.27 24.23 -32.71
C PHE A 217 -38.92 25.59 -32.41
#